data_AF-A0A9X1GEB8-F1
#
_entry.id   AF-A0A9X1GEB8-F1
#
_cell.length_a   1.000
_cell.length_b   1.000
_cell.length_c   1.000
_cell.angle_alpha   90.00
_cell.angle_beta   90.00
_cell.angle_gamma   90.00
#
_symmetry.space_group_name_H-M   'P 1'
#
loop_
_entity.id
_entity.type
_entity.pdbx_description
1 polymer ?
#
loop_
_entity_poly.entity_id
_entity_poly.type
_entity_poly.pdbx_seq_one_letter_code
_entity_poly.pdbx_strand_id
1 'polypeptide(L)'
;HDGSADTISGIKKVDDKTVEIEYKDVNPSMLQAGGGIWSYAAPKHTLEGIAIKDMESSDQVRKNPVTFGPYYMSNIVAGESVEYLPNEHYWNGTP
;
A
#
# COMPACT_ATOMS: atom_id res chain seq x y z
N HIS A 1 2.10 16.81 10.23
CA HIS A 1 3.38 16.12 10.47
C HIS A 1 4.45 17.12 10.10
N ASP A 2 5.23 17.54 11.09
CA ASP A 2 5.97 18.81 11.02
C ASP A 2 7.43 18.58 10.63
N GLY A 3 7.78 17.35 10.21
CA GLY A 3 9.13 16.97 9.80
C GLY A 3 10.15 16.94 10.94
N SER A 4 9.71 16.93 12.20
CA SER A 4 10.59 16.96 13.38
C SER A 4 11.24 15.61 13.74
N ALA A 5 10.90 14.54 13.02
CA ALA A 5 11.44 13.21 13.23
C ALA A 5 11.63 12.49 11.89
N ASP A 6 12.74 11.76 11.75
CA ASP A 6 13.07 10.99 10.54
C ASP A 6 12.28 9.66 10.46
N THR A 7 11.72 9.20 11.58
CA THR A 7 10.98 7.93 11.69
C THR A 7 9.73 8.10 12.52
N ILE A 8 8.77 7.19 12.35
CA ILE A 8 7.53 7.14 13.13
C ILE A 8 7.75 6.20 14.31
N SER A 9 7.96 6.74 15.51
CA SER A 9 8.31 5.95 16.71
C SER A 9 7.24 4.92 17.13
N GLY A 10 5.97 5.20 16.83
CA GLY A 10 4.86 4.31 17.11
C GLY A 10 4.67 3.17 16.11
N ILE A 11 5.47 3.07 15.04
CA ILE A 11 5.39 1.96 14.07
C ILE A 11 6.69 1.16 14.13
N LYS A 12 6.59 -0.11 14.52
CA LYS A 12 7.75 -1.01 14.61
C LYS A 12 7.55 -2.23 13.72
N LYS A 13 8.56 -2.53 12.90
CA LYS A 13 8.69 -3.81 12.23
C LYS A 13 9.20 -4.82 13.25
N VAL A 14 8.37 -5.78 13.66
CA VAL A 14 8.77 -6.85 14.58
C VAL A 14 9.53 -7.94 13.82
N ASP A 15 9.00 -8.34 12.67
CA ASP A 15 9.60 -9.28 11.73
C ASP A 15 9.12 -8.99 10.29
N ASP A 16 9.37 -9.88 9.34
CA ASP A 16 9.01 -9.69 7.93
C ASP A 16 7.49 -9.67 7.64
N LYS A 17 6.66 -10.18 8.55
CA LYS A 17 5.19 -10.29 8.40
C LYS A 17 4.41 -9.65 9.55
N THR A 18 5.10 -9.06 10.52
CA THR A 18 4.48 -8.49 11.73
C THR A 18 4.87 -7.03 11.93
N VAL A 19 3.87 -6.17 12.10
CA VAL A 19 4.02 -4.75 12.45
C VAL A 19 3.28 -4.47 13.75
N GLU A 20 3.94 -3.78 14.67
CA GLU A 20 3.34 -3.22 15.88
C GLU A 20 3.05 -1.74 15.67
N ILE A 21 1.82 -1.30 16.00
CA ILE A 21 1.40 0.10 15.94
C ILE A 21 0.93 0.53 17.33
N GLU A 22 1.59 1.54 17.88
CA GLU A 22 1.26 2.15 19.17
C GLU A 22 0.32 3.34 18.97
N TYR A 23 -0.77 3.35 19.74
CA TYR A 23 -1.75 4.43 19.76
C TYR A 23 -1.74 5.12 21.12
N LYS A 24 -1.94 6.43 21.14
CA LYS A 24 -2.06 7.21 22.39
C LYS A 24 -3.33 6.87 23.16
N ASP A 25 -4.43 6.71 22.43
CA ASP A 25 -5.75 6.42 22.96
C ASP A 25 -6.42 5.36 22.08
N VAL A 26 -7.21 4.48 22.69
CA VAL A 26 -7.96 3.44 21.99
C VAL A 26 -9.46 3.65 22.14
N ASN A 27 -10.21 3.40 21.08
CA ASN A 27 -11.68 3.45 21.12
C ASN A 27 -12.30 2.38 20.19
N PRO A 28 -13.59 2.03 20.37
CA PRO A 28 -14.21 0.93 19.63
C PRO A 28 -14.30 1.14 18.11
N SER A 29 -14.34 2.38 17.61
CA SER A 29 -14.41 2.61 16.16
C SER A 29 -13.13 2.19 15.45
N MET A 30 -12.03 2.02 16.18
CA MET A 30 -10.78 1.52 15.63
C MET A 30 -10.89 0.12 15.03
N LEU A 31 -11.84 -0.70 15.51
CA LEU A 31 -12.09 -2.05 15.00
C LEU A 31 -12.92 -2.07 13.71
N GLN A 32 -13.49 -0.94 13.31
CA GLN A 32 -14.27 -0.84 12.07
C GLN A 32 -13.37 -0.71 10.85
N ALA A 33 -13.88 -1.10 9.68
CA ALA A 33 -13.18 -0.89 8.41
C ALA A 33 -12.88 0.61 8.20
N GLY A 34 -11.62 0.94 7.90
CA GLY A 34 -11.17 2.34 7.80
C GLY A 34 -11.01 3.06 9.14
N GLY A 35 -11.11 2.33 10.25
CA GLY A 35 -10.89 2.84 11.60
C GLY A 35 -9.41 3.00 11.94
N GLY A 36 -8.93 2.23 12.91
CA GLY A 36 -7.61 2.47 13.52
C GLY A 36 -6.45 2.10 12.63
N ILE A 37 -6.64 1.15 11.71
CA ILE A 37 -5.57 0.56 10.89
C ILE A 37 -5.81 0.90 9.42
N TRP A 38 -4.77 1.43 8.77
CA TRP A 38 -4.74 1.62 7.34
C TRP A 38 -4.75 0.25 6.63
N SER A 39 -5.73 0.02 5.76
CA SER A 39 -6.01 -1.31 5.19
C SER A 39 -5.17 -1.66 3.96
N TYR A 40 -4.27 -0.76 3.51
CA TYR A 40 -3.48 -0.95 2.31
C TYR A 40 -1.98 -1.04 2.61
N ALA A 41 -1.30 -2.01 1.98
CA ALA A 41 0.16 -2.14 2.03
C ALA A 41 0.78 -1.62 0.74
N ALA A 42 1.56 -0.53 0.82
CA ALA A 42 2.26 0.02 -0.33
C ALA A 42 3.53 -0.81 -0.65
N PRO A 43 3.80 -1.13 -1.93
CA PRO A 43 4.96 -1.93 -2.33
C PRO A 43 6.25 -1.10 -2.24
N LYS A 44 6.88 -1.07 -1.06
CA LYS A 44 8.13 -0.31 -0.83
C LYS A 44 9.19 -0.57 -1.92
N HIS A 45 9.39 -1.82 -2.29
CA HIS A 45 10.43 -2.23 -3.24
C HIS A 45 10.28 -1.63 -4.65
N THR A 46 9.08 -1.18 -5.04
CA THR A 46 8.88 -0.48 -6.32
C THR A 46 8.83 1.04 -6.17
N LEU A 47 8.44 1.53 -5.00
CA LEU A 47 8.27 2.97 -4.74
C LEU A 47 9.50 3.63 -4.13
N GLU A 48 10.44 2.85 -3.58
CA GLU A 48 11.68 3.35 -2.99
C GLU A 48 12.52 4.11 -4.04
N GLY A 49 13.05 5.27 -3.65
CA GLY A 49 13.82 6.16 -4.52
C GLY A 49 12.99 7.17 -5.32
N ILE A 50 11.66 7.00 -5.40
CA ILE A 50 10.78 8.01 -6.00
C ILE A 50 10.59 9.15 -5.00
N ALA A 51 10.88 10.39 -5.42
CA ALA A 51 10.63 11.55 -4.58
C ALA A 51 9.12 11.68 -4.30
N ILE A 52 8.74 11.99 -3.07
CA ILE A 52 7.33 12.05 -2.65
C ILE A 52 6.48 12.95 -3.55
N LYS A 53 7.02 14.10 -3.98
CA LYS A 53 6.35 15.04 -4.89
C LYS A 53 6.04 14.46 -6.27
N ASP A 54 6.80 13.46 -6.70
CA ASP A 54 6.70 12.82 -8.03
C ASP A 54 6.00 11.45 -7.93
N MET A 55 5.68 10.99 -6.72
CA MET A 55 5.15 9.65 -6.47
C MET A 55 3.78 9.44 -7.14
N GLU A 56 2.89 10.43 -7.03
CA GLU A 56 1.56 10.36 -7.62
C GLU A 56 1.57 10.23 -9.15
N SER A 57 2.53 10.84 -9.83
CA SER A 57 2.65 10.82 -11.29
C SER A 57 3.61 9.75 -11.81
N SER A 58 4.28 9.01 -10.93
CA SER A 58 5.27 8.00 -11.30
C SER A 58 4.68 6.87 -12.15
N ASP A 59 5.53 6.29 -13.01
CA ASP A 59 5.13 5.15 -13.85
C ASP A 59 4.75 3.93 -13.00
N GLN A 60 5.37 3.73 -11.84
CA GLN A 60 5.04 2.67 -10.89
C GLN A 60 3.62 2.82 -10.33
N VAL A 61 3.10 4.04 -10.20
CA VAL A 61 1.73 4.29 -9.75
C VAL A 61 0.75 4.32 -10.92
N ARG A 62 1.13 4.93 -12.05
CA ARG A 62 0.23 5.24 -13.16
C ARG A 62 0.19 4.20 -14.29
N LYS A 63 1.27 3.43 -14.48
CA LYS A 63 1.42 2.50 -15.60
C LYS A 63 1.69 1.06 -15.17
N ASN A 64 2.50 0.87 -14.14
CA ASN A 64 2.97 -0.44 -13.67
C ASN A 64 2.71 -0.66 -12.16
N PRO A 65 1.47 -0.51 -11.68
CA PRO A 65 1.14 -0.71 -10.27
C PRO A 65 1.30 -2.18 -9.85
N VAL A 66 2.01 -2.39 -8.75
CA VAL A 66 2.07 -3.70 -8.06
C VAL A 66 0.91 -3.79 -7.07
N THR A 67 0.08 -4.81 -7.24
CA THR A 67 -1.08 -5.06 -6.37
C THR A 67 -0.97 -6.44 -5.71
N PHE A 68 -1.68 -6.63 -4.60
CA PHE A 68 -1.82 -7.92 -3.90
C PHE A 68 -3.26 -8.48 -4.02
N GLY A 69 -4.03 -7.96 -4.96
CA GLY A 69 -5.41 -8.36 -5.21
C GLY A 69 -5.52 -9.60 -6.11
N PRO A 70 -6.76 -10.08 -6.34
CA PRO A 70 -7.05 -11.25 -7.18
C PRO A 70 -6.65 -11.07 -8.65
N TYR A 71 -6.60 -9.83 -9.13
CA TYR A 71 -6.18 -9.48 -10.49
C TYR A 71 -5.08 -8.43 -10.44
N TYR A 72 -4.23 -8.41 -11.46
CA TYR A 72 -3.26 -7.35 -11.69
C TYR A 72 -3.56 -6.63 -13.02
N MET A 73 -3.13 -5.39 -13.13
CA MET A 73 -3.32 -4.58 -14.34
C MET A 73 -2.26 -4.98 -15.36
N SER A 74 -2.67 -5.61 -16.46
CA SER A 74 -1.78 -6.06 -17.52
C SER A 74 -1.45 -4.96 -18.53
N ASN A 75 -2.38 -4.02 -18.72
CA ASN A 75 -2.23 -2.88 -19.62
C ASN A 75 -3.06 -1.70 -19.12
N ILE A 76 -2.51 -0.49 -19.19
CA ILE A 76 -3.19 0.75 -18.81
C ILE A 76 -3.05 1.74 -19.96
N VAL A 77 -4.18 2.12 -20.56
CA VAL A 77 -4.26 3.19 -21.54
C VAL A 77 -4.85 4.42 -20.84
N ALA A 78 -3.99 5.40 -20.58
CA ALA A 78 -4.33 6.55 -19.75
C ALA A 78 -5.54 7.32 -20.30
N GLY A 79 -6.59 7.45 -19.49
CA GLY A 79 -7.84 8.14 -19.86
C GLY A 79 -8.81 7.29 -20.69
N GLU A 80 -8.47 6.03 -20.99
CA GLU A 80 -9.27 5.18 -21.88
C GLU A 80 -9.64 3.84 -21.23
N SER A 81 -8.66 3.00 -20.89
CA SER A 81 -8.92 1.62 -20.47
C SER A 81 -7.86 1.05 -19.50
N VAL A 82 -8.27 0.00 -18.79
CA VAL A 82 -7.41 -0.84 -17.96
C VAL A 82 -7.77 -2.28 -18.22
N GLU A 83 -6.79 -3.09 -18.57
CA GLU A 83 -6.92 -4.54 -18.73
C GLU A 83 -6.40 -5.26 -17.49
N TYR A 84 -7.08 -6.35 -17.14
CA TYR A 84 -6.77 -7.15 -15.95
C TYR A 84 -6.54 -8.61 -16.32
N LEU A 85 -5.53 -9.22 -15.71
CA LEU A 85 -5.28 -10.67 -15.78
C LEU A 85 -5.32 -11.28 -14.37
N PRO A 86 -5.71 -12.58 -14.25
CA PRO A 86 -5.71 -13.27 -12.96
C PRO A 86 -4.32 -13.26 -12.32
N ASN A 87 -4.25 -12.95 -11.03
CA ASN A 87 -3.00 -12.95 -10.28
C ASN A 87 -2.72 -14.37 -9.73
N GLU A 88 -1.73 -15.04 -10.31
CA GLU A 88 -1.29 -16.38 -9.86
C GLU A 88 -0.72 -16.38 -8.43
N HIS A 89 -0.31 -15.22 -7.91
CA HIS A 89 0.24 -15.06 -6.57
C HIS A 89 -0.80 -14.61 -5.53
N TYR A 90 -2.10 -14.59 -5.88
CA TYR A 90 -3.13 -14.17 -4.94
C TYR A 90 -3.28 -15.18 -3.78
N TRP A 91 -3.33 -14.67 -2.55
CA TRP A 91 -3.30 -15.49 -1.34
C TRP A 91 -4.51 -16.44 -1.21
N ASN A 92 -5.66 -16.10 -1.81
CA ASN A 92 -6.89 -16.89 -1.75
C ASN A 92 -7.13 -17.72 -3.02
N GLY A 93 -6.07 -18.04 -3.76
CA GLY A 93 -6.12 -18.81 -5.00
C GLY A 93 -6.42 -17.97 -6.24
N THR A 94 -5.95 -18.40 -7.41
CA THR A 94 -6.17 -17.68 -8.67
C THR A 94 -7.66 -17.64 -9.02
N PRO A 95 -8.21 -16.45 -9.34
CA PRO A 95 -9.60 -16.32 -9.79
C PRO A 95 -9.94 -17.09 -11.06
#